data_AF-A0A842RTI6-F1
#
_entry.id   AF-A0A842RTI6-F1
#
_cell.length_a   1.000
_cell.length_b   1.000
_cell.length_c   1.000
_cell.angle_alpha   90.00
_cell.angle_beta   90.00
_cell.angle_gamma   90.00
#
_symmetry.space_group_name_H-M   'P 1'
#
loop_
_entity.id
_entity.type
_entity.pdbx_description
1 polymer ?
#
loop_
_entity_poly.entity_id
_entity_poly.type
_entity_poly.pdbx_seq_one_letter_code
_entity_poly.pdbx_strand_id
1 'polypeptide(L)'
;MARLAIGIVVGVLLSFISVSLFDMWSTFVLAETISQYNILKAMSTLIGANFEFDIITFFTSGPYTLPNFFQPALLSCIFLGIISGAIAKGLKRGTMASFLVITISILIWILISIVSGEDLMALFQGAQLISTVGGILGALIAGILGGLLGGLISGPYEESIIDYDLEDF
;
A
#
# COMPACT_ATOMS: atom_id res chain seq x y z
N MET A 1 -2.77 20.21 6.71
CA MET A 1 -3.32 19.20 7.65
C MET A 1 -4.46 18.40 7.02
N ALA A 2 -5.61 19.00 6.67
CA ALA A 2 -6.77 18.25 6.14
C ALA A 2 -6.46 17.38 4.90
N ARG A 3 -5.71 17.92 3.92
CA ARG A 3 -5.29 17.18 2.72
C ARG A 3 -4.48 15.91 3.01
N LEU A 4 -3.60 15.95 4.01
CA LEU A 4 -2.81 14.79 4.44
C LEU A 4 -3.72 13.68 4.98
N ALA A 5 -4.64 14.04 5.89
CA ALA A 5 -5.59 13.10 6.46
C ALA A 5 -6.50 12.48 5.38
N ILE A 6 -7.00 13.28 4.42
CA ILE A 6 -7.80 12.79 3.31
C ILE A 6 -7.00 11.82 2.44
N GLY A 7 -5.75 12.15 2.09
CA GLY A 7 -4.88 11.27 1.30
C GLY A 7 -4.66 9.91 1.98
N ILE A 8 -4.50 9.91 3.30
CA ILE A 8 -4.38 8.67 4.09
C ILE A 8 -5.68 7.88 4.07
N VAL A 9 -6.82 8.50 4.37
CA VAL A 9 -8.13 7.82 4.40
C VAL A 9 -8.46 7.24 3.04
N VAL A 10 -8.28 8.00 1.96
CA VAL A 10 -8.52 7.54 0.59
C VAL A 10 -7.58 6.39 0.22
N GLY A 11 -6.30 6.50 0.56
CA GLY A 11 -5.33 5.44 0.31
C GLY A 11 -5.65 4.14 1.05
N VAL A 12 -6.07 4.22 2.31
CA VAL A 12 -6.47 3.05 3.11
C VAL A 12 -7.76 2.43 2.57
N LEU A 13 -8.75 3.22 2.16
CA LEU A 13 -9.96 2.67 1.54
C LEU A 13 -9.65 1.99 0.20
N LEU A 14 -8.74 2.59 -0.60
CA LEU A 14 -8.32 2.01 -1.87
C LEU A 14 -7.52 0.72 -1.71
N SER A 15 -6.85 0.48 -0.57
CA SER A 15 -6.05 -0.73 -0.41
C SER A 15 -6.88 -2.02 -0.43
N PHE A 16 -8.19 -1.94 -0.17
CA PHE A 16 -9.11 -3.08 -0.28
C PHE A 16 -9.41 -3.51 -1.73
N ILE A 17 -9.12 -2.67 -2.72
CA ILE A 17 -9.47 -2.94 -4.13
C ILE A 17 -8.30 -2.73 -5.08
N SER A 18 -7.22 -2.13 -4.61
CA SER A 18 -6.07 -1.70 -5.41
C SER A 18 -5.45 -2.84 -6.23
N VAL A 19 -5.21 -4.01 -5.62
CA VAL A 19 -4.65 -5.18 -6.32
C VAL A 19 -5.60 -5.68 -7.39
N SER A 20 -6.91 -5.66 -7.10
CA SER A 20 -7.95 -6.11 -8.02
C SER A 20 -8.00 -5.30 -9.32
N LEU A 21 -7.54 -4.05 -9.28
CA LEU A 21 -7.44 -3.19 -10.47
C LEU A 21 -6.34 -3.65 -11.44
N PHE A 22 -5.33 -4.40 -10.96
CA PHE A 22 -4.17 -4.82 -11.73
C PHE A 22 -4.16 -6.32 -12.08
N ASP A 23 -5.10 -7.11 -11.56
CA ASP A 23 -5.17 -8.55 -11.75
C ASP A 23 -6.45 -9.03 -12.47
N MET A 24 -7.13 -8.11 -13.17
CA MET A 24 -8.41 -8.37 -13.85
C MET A 24 -9.52 -8.83 -12.88
N TRP A 25 -9.57 -8.26 -11.68
CA TRP A 25 -10.57 -8.55 -10.64
C TRP A 25 -10.46 -9.94 -10.00
N SER A 26 -9.37 -10.67 -10.23
CA SER A 26 -9.24 -12.05 -9.74
C SER A 26 -9.25 -12.15 -8.21
N THR A 27 -8.54 -11.24 -7.53
CA THR A 27 -8.50 -11.14 -6.07
C THR A 27 -9.87 -10.79 -5.50
N PHE A 28 -10.62 -9.92 -6.20
CA PHE A 28 -11.96 -9.52 -5.76
C PHE A 28 -12.96 -10.69 -5.87
N VAL A 29 -12.94 -11.43 -6.97
CA VAL A 29 -13.79 -12.63 -7.16
C VAL A 29 -13.46 -13.71 -6.13
N LEU A 30 -12.17 -13.88 -5.80
CA LEU A 30 -11.75 -14.79 -4.74
C LEU A 30 -12.27 -14.34 -3.37
N ALA A 31 -12.17 -13.05 -3.06
CA ALA A 31 -12.72 -12.48 -1.84
C ALA A 31 -14.25 -12.61 -1.77
N GLU A 32 -14.97 -12.39 -2.89
CA GLU A 32 -16.42 -12.59 -2.99
C GLU A 32 -16.80 -14.05 -2.65
N THR A 33 -16.05 -15.01 -3.19
CA THR A 33 -16.28 -16.43 -2.92
C THR A 33 -16.06 -16.76 -1.44
N ILE A 34 -15.01 -16.23 -0.82
CA ILE A 34 -14.73 -16.41 0.61
C ILE A 34 -15.78 -15.70 1.48
N SER A 35 -16.30 -14.55 1.02
CA SER A 35 -17.24 -13.71 1.78
C SER A 35 -18.56 -14.43 2.09
N GLN A 36 -18.94 -15.42 1.27
CA GLN A 36 -20.11 -16.27 1.51
C GLN A 36 -20.00 -17.07 2.81
N TYR A 37 -18.78 -17.32 3.29
CA TYR A 37 -18.50 -18.09 4.50
C TYR A 37 -17.95 -17.22 5.63
N ASN A 38 -17.05 -16.28 5.31
CA ASN A 38 -16.41 -15.42 6.29
C ASN A 38 -16.00 -14.08 5.65
N ILE A 39 -16.78 -13.04 5.92
CA ILE A 39 -16.51 -11.70 5.37
C ILE A 39 -15.22 -11.07 5.91
N LEU A 40 -14.85 -11.37 7.15
CA LEU A 40 -13.59 -10.86 7.71
C LEU A 40 -12.40 -11.50 7.02
N LYS A 41 -12.47 -12.79 6.70
CA LYS A 41 -11.44 -13.47 5.92
C LYS A 41 -11.33 -12.88 4.50
N ALA A 42 -12.47 -12.60 3.85
CA ALA A 42 -12.48 -11.93 2.56
C ALA A 42 -11.78 -10.56 2.62
N MET A 43 -12.06 -9.75 3.65
CA MET A 43 -11.37 -8.47 3.88
C MET A 43 -9.87 -8.65 4.15
N SER A 44 -9.48 -9.66 4.94
CA SER A 44 -8.07 -10.01 5.16
C SER A 44 -7.37 -10.30 3.84
N THR A 45 -8.00 -11.11 2.98
CA THR A 45 -7.44 -11.47 1.66
C THR A 45 -7.28 -10.26 0.76
N LEU A 46 -8.26 -9.36 0.70
CA LEU A 46 -8.19 -8.15 -0.12
C LEU A 46 -7.01 -7.24 0.28
N ILE A 47 -6.83 -6.99 1.57
CA ILE A 47 -5.72 -6.14 2.04
C ILE A 47 -4.39 -6.89 1.93
N GLY A 48 -4.38 -8.16 2.33
CA GLY A 48 -3.21 -9.04 2.33
C GLY A 48 -2.57 -9.19 0.95
N ALA A 49 -3.39 -9.15 -0.11
CA ALA A 49 -2.92 -9.18 -1.49
C ALA A 49 -1.91 -8.05 -1.82
N ASN A 50 -1.96 -6.91 -1.12
CA ASN A 50 -0.97 -5.83 -1.32
C ASN A 50 0.44 -6.22 -0.86
N PHE A 51 0.57 -7.24 -0.03
CA PHE A 51 1.83 -7.72 0.54
C PHE A 51 2.30 -9.04 -0.09
N GLU A 52 1.73 -9.47 -1.21
CA GLU A 52 2.13 -10.73 -1.86
C GLU A 52 3.44 -10.62 -2.65
N PHE A 53 3.86 -9.42 -3.05
CA PHE A 53 5.11 -9.24 -3.78
C PHE A 53 6.34 -9.37 -2.87
N ASP A 54 6.90 -10.58 -2.82
CA ASP A 54 8.10 -10.89 -2.07
C ASP A 54 9.37 -10.37 -2.76
N ILE A 55 9.80 -9.17 -2.34
CA ILE A 55 10.98 -8.54 -2.90
C ILE A 55 12.27 -9.30 -2.58
N ILE A 56 12.35 -9.98 -1.43
CA ILE A 56 13.57 -10.67 -0.99
C ILE A 56 13.78 -11.90 -1.88
N THR A 57 12.76 -12.75 -1.99
CA THR A 57 12.83 -13.98 -2.80
C THR A 57 13.01 -13.63 -4.27
N PHE A 58 12.36 -12.58 -4.76
CA PHE A 58 12.55 -12.09 -6.13
C PHE A 58 14.02 -11.78 -6.43
N PHE A 59 14.72 -11.04 -5.57
CA PHE A 59 16.13 -10.67 -5.80
C PHE A 59 17.16 -11.75 -5.42
N THR A 60 16.81 -12.70 -4.55
CA THR A 60 17.76 -13.73 -4.07
C THR A 60 17.67 -15.05 -4.84
N SER A 61 16.47 -15.43 -5.30
CA SER A 61 16.23 -16.73 -5.93
C SER A 61 15.48 -16.64 -7.27
N GLY A 62 14.98 -15.46 -7.64
CA GLY A 62 14.15 -15.29 -8.82
C GLY A 62 12.74 -15.87 -8.63
N PRO A 63 11.92 -15.95 -9.69
CA PRO A 63 12.25 -15.78 -11.11
C PRO A 63 12.43 -14.31 -11.54
N TYR A 64 13.60 -13.99 -12.10
CA TYR A 64 13.97 -12.67 -12.62
C TYR A 64 13.31 -12.35 -13.97
N THR A 65 11.98 -12.44 -14.05
CA THR A 65 11.24 -12.14 -15.27
C THR A 65 10.41 -10.86 -15.12
N LEU A 66 10.25 -10.14 -16.23
CA LEU A 66 9.44 -8.91 -16.29
C LEU A 66 8.02 -9.08 -15.71
N PRO A 67 7.26 -10.14 -16.06
CA PRO A 67 5.93 -10.35 -15.48
C PRO A 67 5.93 -10.56 -13.96
N ASN A 68 6.97 -11.19 -13.43
CA ASN A 68 7.09 -11.41 -11.98
C ASN A 68 7.57 -10.16 -11.24
N PHE A 69 8.28 -9.25 -11.91
CA PHE A 69 8.62 -7.96 -11.34
C PHE A 69 7.39 -7.04 -11.29
N PHE A 70 6.63 -6.95 -12.38
CA PHE A 70 5.40 -6.15 -12.46
C PHE A 70 4.17 -6.91 -11.94
N GLN A 71 4.31 -7.57 -10.79
CA GLN A 71 3.18 -8.23 -10.15
C GLN A 71 2.12 -7.21 -9.71
N PRO A 72 0.83 -7.60 -9.74
CA PRO A 72 -0.28 -6.72 -9.32
C PRO A 72 -0.08 -6.07 -7.96
N ALA A 73 0.48 -6.79 -6.98
CA ALA A 73 0.75 -6.28 -5.63
C ALA A 73 1.79 -5.15 -5.60
N LEU A 74 2.85 -5.22 -6.42
CA LEU A 74 3.83 -4.13 -6.51
C LEU A 74 3.19 -2.89 -7.15
N LEU A 75 2.48 -3.08 -8.27
CA LEU A 75 1.81 -2.01 -9.00
C LEU A 75 0.72 -1.33 -8.15
N SER A 76 -0.04 -2.12 -7.38
CA SER A 76 -1.06 -1.60 -6.48
C SER A 76 -0.46 -0.70 -5.41
N CYS A 77 0.66 -1.09 -4.80
CA CYS A 77 1.33 -0.29 -3.78
C CYS A 77 1.91 1.01 -4.34
N ILE A 78 2.49 0.97 -5.55
CA ILE A 78 2.93 2.19 -6.26
C ILE A 78 1.71 3.10 -6.51
N PHE A 79 0.62 2.54 -7.02
CA PHE A 79 -0.62 3.29 -7.30
C PHE A 79 -1.20 3.94 -6.04
N LEU A 80 -1.31 3.19 -4.94
CA LEU A 80 -1.74 3.71 -3.64
C LEU A 80 -0.86 4.87 -3.16
N GLY A 81 0.47 4.72 -3.32
CA GLY A 81 1.42 5.77 -3.04
C GLY A 81 1.19 7.02 -3.89
N ILE A 82 0.99 6.87 -5.20
CA ILE A 82 0.75 7.99 -6.12
C ILE A 82 -0.51 8.75 -5.74
N ILE A 83 -1.63 8.06 -5.51
CA ILE A 83 -2.91 8.69 -5.20
C ILE A 83 -2.84 9.42 -3.84
N SER A 84 -2.37 8.72 -2.80
CA SER A 84 -2.23 9.33 -1.46
C SER A 84 -1.26 10.51 -1.46
N GLY A 85 -0.14 10.37 -2.19
CA GLY A 85 0.87 11.41 -2.33
C GLY A 85 0.37 12.63 -3.09
N ALA A 86 -0.37 12.43 -4.18
CA ALA A 86 -0.94 13.50 -4.98
C ALA A 86 -2.00 14.31 -4.21
N ILE A 87 -2.81 13.64 -3.38
CA ILE A 87 -3.82 14.30 -2.54
C ILE A 87 -3.16 15.13 -1.44
N ALA A 88 -2.12 14.58 -0.78
CA ALA A 88 -1.44 15.25 0.32
C ALA A 88 -0.73 16.55 -0.09
N LYS A 89 -0.33 16.65 -1.37
CA LYS A 89 0.49 17.71 -1.98
C LYS A 89 1.88 17.87 -1.38
N GLY A 90 2.88 17.99 -2.25
CA GLY A 90 4.27 18.27 -1.88
C GLY A 90 5.05 17.03 -1.43
N LEU A 91 6.35 17.03 -1.71
CA LEU A 91 7.22 15.85 -1.58
C LEU A 91 7.23 15.24 -0.18
N LYS A 92 7.50 16.06 0.86
CA LYS A 92 7.60 15.58 2.25
C LYS A 92 6.28 15.02 2.79
N ARG A 93 5.16 15.65 2.44
CA ARG A 93 3.83 15.22 2.89
C ARG A 93 3.33 14.03 2.10
N GLY A 94 3.67 13.95 0.81
CA GLY A 94 3.30 12.83 -0.04
C GLY A 94 3.98 11.53 0.38
N THR A 95 5.27 11.57 0.70
CA THR A 95 5.99 10.40 1.25
C THR A 95 5.47 9.99 2.62
N MET A 96 5.15 10.97 3.49
CA MET A 96 4.57 10.69 4.80
C MET A 96 3.19 10.04 4.67
N ALA A 97 2.33 10.56 3.76
CA ALA A 97 1.01 10.00 3.51
C ALA A 97 1.11 8.56 3.01
N SER A 98 1.95 8.29 2.01
CA SER A 98 2.07 6.95 1.45
C SER A 98 2.65 5.94 2.44
N PHE A 99 3.67 6.34 3.20
CA PHE A 99 4.22 5.52 4.28
C PHE A 99 3.15 5.16 5.32
N LEU A 100 2.32 6.13 5.72
CA LEU A 100 1.23 5.89 6.65
C LEU A 100 0.14 4.99 6.05
N VAL A 101 -0.21 5.14 4.78
CA VAL A 101 -1.20 4.28 4.10
C VAL A 101 -0.74 2.82 4.13
N ILE A 102 0.51 2.53 3.77
CA ILE A 102 1.05 1.16 3.81
C ILE A 102 1.09 0.65 5.25
N THR A 103 1.61 1.44 6.19
CA THR A 103 1.69 1.04 7.60
C THR A 103 0.30 0.73 8.20
N ILE A 104 -0.68 1.59 7.97
CA ILE A 104 -2.06 1.38 8.43
C ILE A 104 -2.66 0.15 7.74
N SER A 105 -2.41 -0.05 6.44
CA SER A 105 -2.90 -1.24 5.74
C SER A 105 -2.31 -2.54 6.32
N ILE A 106 -1.03 -2.55 6.70
CA ILE A 106 -0.41 -3.69 7.40
C ILE A 106 -1.10 -3.94 8.74
N LEU A 107 -1.34 -2.87 9.53
CA LEU A 107 -2.00 -2.99 10.83
C LEU A 107 -3.43 -3.51 10.70
N ILE A 108 -4.19 -2.99 9.73
CA ILE A 108 -5.55 -3.46 9.46
C ILE A 108 -5.53 -4.92 9.02
N TRP A 109 -4.61 -5.29 8.11
CA TRP A 109 -4.46 -6.68 7.68
C TRP A 109 -4.20 -7.62 8.86
N ILE A 110 -3.20 -7.33 9.70
CA ILE A 110 -2.90 -8.13 10.90
C ILE A 110 -4.12 -8.21 11.82
N LEU A 111 -4.79 -7.10 12.11
CA LEU A 111 -5.96 -7.08 13.00
C LEU A 111 -7.11 -7.94 12.44
N ILE A 112 -7.40 -7.83 11.14
CA ILE A 112 -8.46 -8.61 10.50
C ILE A 112 -8.07 -10.09 10.43
N SER A 113 -6.81 -10.43 10.15
CA SER A 113 -6.31 -11.81 10.21
C SER A 113 -6.52 -12.44 11.60
N ILE A 114 -6.21 -11.71 12.70
CA ILE A 114 -6.45 -12.20 14.07
C ILE A 114 -7.94 -12.50 14.27
N VAL A 115 -8.82 -11.55 13.95
CA VAL A 115 -10.26 -11.68 14.24
C VAL A 115 -10.92 -12.72 13.33
N SER A 116 -10.42 -12.92 12.11
CA SER A 116 -10.91 -13.94 11.18
C SER A 116 -10.42 -15.36 11.51
N GLY A 117 -9.55 -15.51 12.51
CA GLY A 117 -9.01 -16.79 12.94
C GLY A 117 -7.92 -17.35 12.03
N GLU A 118 -7.23 -16.48 11.28
CA GLU A 118 -6.05 -16.89 10.51
C GLU A 118 -4.86 -17.17 11.44
N ASP A 119 -4.10 -18.21 11.11
CA ASP A 119 -2.89 -18.55 11.85
C ASP A 119 -1.73 -17.62 11.44
N LEU A 120 -1.68 -16.44 12.05
CA LEU A 120 -0.59 -15.50 11.89
C LEU A 120 0.75 -16.10 12.32
N MET A 121 0.77 -17.08 13.23
CA MET A 121 2.00 -17.68 13.68
C MET A 121 2.69 -18.42 12.53
N ALA A 122 1.93 -19.04 11.63
CA ALA A 122 2.47 -19.65 10.41
C ALA A 122 3.19 -18.62 9.53
N LEU A 123 2.61 -17.42 9.36
CA LEU A 123 3.17 -16.35 8.52
C LEU A 123 4.52 -15.82 9.00
N PHE A 124 4.83 -15.96 10.29
CA PHE A 124 6.08 -15.53 10.91
C PHE A 124 7.02 -16.69 11.28
N GLN A 125 6.83 -17.87 10.69
CA GLN A 125 7.66 -19.05 10.94
C GLN A 125 8.20 -19.70 9.66
N GLY A 126 9.35 -20.37 9.79
CA GLY A 126 9.95 -21.16 8.71
C GLY A 126 10.22 -20.35 7.43
N ALA A 127 9.91 -20.96 6.28
CA ALA A 127 10.09 -20.33 4.97
C ALA A 127 9.11 -19.17 4.70
N GLN A 128 7.95 -19.16 5.36
CA GLN A 128 6.93 -18.12 5.17
C GLN A 128 7.36 -16.77 5.77
N LEU A 129 8.20 -16.79 6.81
CA LEU A 129 8.73 -15.56 7.41
C LEU A 129 9.45 -14.67 6.38
N ILE A 130 10.32 -15.27 5.55
CA ILE A 130 11.07 -14.52 4.53
C ILE A 130 10.09 -13.88 3.54
N SER A 131 9.06 -14.63 3.15
CA SER A 131 8.07 -14.15 2.18
C SER A 131 7.19 -13.04 2.72
N THR A 132 6.70 -13.17 3.95
CA THR A 132 5.92 -12.12 4.63
C THR A 132 6.74 -10.85 4.80
N VAL A 133 8.00 -10.96 5.24
CA VAL A 133 8.89 -9.80 5.41
C VAL A 133 9.22 -9.18 4.04
N GLY A 134 9.47 -10.00 3.02
CA GLY A 134 9.71 -9.53 1.66
C GLY A 134 8.49 -8.79 1.08
N GLY A 135 7.29 -9.30 1.33
CA GLY A 135 6.02 -8.66 1.01
C GLY A 135 5.87 -7.27 1.62
N ILE A 136 6.09 -7.18 2.93
CA ILE A 136 6.02 -5.92 3.68
C ILE A 136 7.05 -4.90 3.17
N LEU A 137 8.30 -5.33 2.96
CA LEU A 137 9.35 -4.46 2.42
C LEU A 137 9.05 -4.02 0.99
N GLY A 138 8.54 -4.93 0.15
CA GLY A 138 8.12 -4.65 -1.21
C GLY A 138 7.04 -3.57 -1.24
N ALA A 139 5.99 -3.74 -0.45
CA ALA A 139 4.91 -2.76 -0.32
C ALA A 139 5.38 -1.41 0.21
N LEU A 140 6.28 -1.38 1.20
CA LEU A 140 6.87 -0.14 1.74
C LEU A 140 7.68 0.61 0.67
N ILE A 141 8.58 -0.08 -0.04
CA ILE A 141 9.40 0.54 -1.09
C ILE A 141 8.50 1.07 -2.21
N ALA A 142 7.58 0.23 -2.70
CA ALA A 142 6.62 0.60 -3.73
C ALA A 142 5.75 1.79 -3.33
N GLY A 143 5.19 1.78 -2.13
CA GLY A 143 4.36 2.86 -1.61
C GLY A 143 5.14 4.17 -1.41
N ILE A 144 6.38 4.12 -0.94
CA ILE A 144 7.24 5.30 -0.83
C ILE A 144 7.58 5.86 -2.21
N LEU A 145 7.97 5.02 -3.16
CA LEU A 145 8.23 5.43 -4.55
C LEU A 145 6.98 6.06 -5.18
N GLY A 146 5.82 5.45 -4.99
CA GLY A 146 4.55 6.03 -5.42
C GLY A 146 4.27 7.39 -4.79
N GLY A 147 4.48 7.52 -3.47
CA GLY A 147 4.29 8.77 -2.73
C GLY A 147 5.21 9.89 -3.16
N LEU A 148 6.47 9.57 -3.49
CA LEU A 148 7.41 10.51 -4.11
C LEU A 148 6.87 11.02 -5.44
N LEU A 149 6.45 10.12 -6.34
CA LEU A 149 5.93 10.47 -7.65
C LEU A 149 4.64 11.32 -7.54
N GLY A 150 3.69 10.91 -6.71
CA GLY A 150 2.46 11.66 -6.46
C GLY A 150 2.71 13.04 -5.86
N GLY A 151 3.62 13.12 -4.88
CA GLY A 151 4.04 14.37 -4.24
C GLY A 151 4.72 15.33 -5.21
N LEU A 152 5.52 14.82 -6.16
CA LEU A 152 6.15 15.63 -7.21
C LEU A 152 5.14 16.19 -8.21
N ILE A 153 4.22 15.34 -8.71
CA ILE A 153 3.22 15.72 -9.72
C ILE A 153 2.26 16.79 -9.18
N SER A 154 1.92 16.71 -7.90
CA SER A 154 0.98 17.64 -7.26
C SER A 154 1.55 19.03 -6.93
N GLY A 155 2.85 19.24 -7.13
CA GLY A 155 3.52 20.53 -6.91
C GLY A 155 3.80 20.84 -5.43
N PRO A 156 4.47 21.98 -5.16
CA PRO A 156 4.81 22.39 -3.79
C PRO A 156 3.55 22.66 -2.96
N TYR A 157 3.65 22.40 -1.66
CA TYR A 157 2.57 22.73 -0.72
C TYR A 157 2.52 24.26 -0.50
N GLU A 158 1.30 24.81 -0.44
CA GLU A 158 0.97 26.24 -0.32
C GLU A 158 1.37 26.88 1.04
N GLU A 159 2.50 26.51 1.64
CA GLU A 159 3.03 27.19 2.86
C GLU A 159 3.90 28.40 2.53
N SER A 160 4.56 28.46 1.36
CA SER A 160 5.59 29.46 1.06
C SER A 160 5.09 30.78 0.48
N ILE A 161 3.77 30.98 0.30
CA ILE A 161 3.24 32.23 -0.26
C ILE A 161 3.02 33.28 0.84
N ILE A 162 2.91 32.88 2.11
CA ILE A 162 2.61 33.81 3.21
C ILE A 162 3.88 34.49 3.77
N ASP A 163 5.06 33.87 3.62
CA ASP A 163 6.32 34.43 4.17
C ASP A 163 6.93 35.54 3.30
N TYR A 164 6.57 35.66 2.01
CA TYR A 164 7.11 36.71 1.14
C TYR A 164 6.33 38.03 1.20
N ASP A 165 5.06 38.02 1.62
CA ASP A 165 4.23 39.23 1.65
C ASP A 165 4.38 40.05 2.95
N LEU A 166 5.21 39.60 3.90
CA LEU A 166 5.43 40.27 5.20
C LEU A 166 6.79 40.97 5.32
N GLU A 167 7.69 40.84 4.35
CA GLU A 167 8.97 41.57 4.34
C GLU A 167 8.92 42.89 3.56
N ASP A 168 7.81 43.20 2.89
CA ASP A 168 7.64 44.40 2.06
C ASP A 168 6.76 45.51 2.70
N PHE A 169 6.60 45.52 4.03
CA PHE A 169 5.91 46.60 4.77
C PHE A 169 6.73 47.19 5.93
#